data_AF-K2D714-F1
#
_entry.id   AF-K2D714-F1
#
_cell.length_a   1.000
_cell.length_b   1.000
_cell.length_c   1.000
_cell.angle_alpha   90.00
_cell.angle_beta   90.00
_cell.angle_gamma   90.00
#
_symmetry.space_group_name_H-M   'P 1'
#
loop_
_entity.id
_entity.type
_entity.pdbx_description
1 polymer ?
#
loop_
_entity_poly.entity_id
_entity_poly.type
_entity_poly.pdbx_seq_one_letter_code
_entity_poly.pdbx_strand_id
1 'polypeptide(L)'
;MLIIKKHMNKFFISILILVFPLIGYGLTFDLPKHGYTLVGEAKTAQIRSGDENFSDIAEKFSVGYYEIFEANPGINPDNPAIGTVLVIPTQYILPLELKSNTMVINLAEMRLYYQPKNTNKIHIYPIGIGKEDWETPTGEMTIVNKIKNPTWVVPESIYKFRQSIGDKVPRSIPPGPDNPLGHYALRLSQQKYLIHGTNLPSGVGRRSTAGCIRLYEPDIKQLYNMVDIGTRVVIINKPYKAGWSGKKLYLEAHMPLLEQRIEMGESVKPVFDVITATTKNHKIIVDWVKAAKIAREHLTLPRALN
;
A
#
# COMPACT_ATOMS: atom_id res chain seq x y z
N MET A 1 57.08 -48.11 1.48
CA MET A 1 56.98 -46.79 2.10
C MET A 1 55.77 -46.09 1.49
N LEU A 2 54.61 -46.17 2.17
CA LEU A 2 53.30 -45.80 1.61
C LEU A 2 53.13 -44.27 1.56
N ILE A 3 52.58 -43.81 0.43
CA ILE A 3 52.22 -42.43 0.10
C ILE A 3 50.95 -42.05 0.87
N ILE A 4 50.98 -40.94 1.61
CA ILE A 4 49.78 -40.30 2.18
C ILE A 4 49.46 -39.05 1.37
N LYS A 5 48.50 -39.16 0.45
CA LYS A 5 47.82 -38.01 -0.18
C LYS A 5 46.69 -37.56 0.75
N LYS A 6 46.78 -36.33 1.24
CA LYS A 6 45.76 -35.69 2.08
C LYS A 6 44.61 -35.19 1.19
N HIS A 7 43.48 -35.89 1.18
CA HIS A 7 42.25 -35.40 0.56
C HIS A 7 41.60 -34.35 1.47
N MET A 8 41.52 -33.11 0.99
CA MET A 8 40.68 -32.07 1.59
C MET A 8 39.28 -32.14 0.96
N ASN A 9 38.31 -32.67 1.70
CA ASN A 9 36.89 -32.54 1.35
C ASN A 9 36.44 -31.09 1.61
N LYS A 10 36.10 -30.35 0.55
CA LYS A 10 35.32 -29.12 0.65
C LYS A 10 33.85 -29.50 0.79
N PHE A 11 33.32 -29.43 2.01
CA PHE A 11 31.87 -29.47 2.26
C PHE A 11 31.27 -28.14 1.78
N PHE A 12 30.57 -28.15 0.65
CA PHE A 12 29.64 -27.09 0.28
C PHE A 12 28.35 -27.28 1.07
N ILE A 13 28.18 -26.50 2.14
CA ILE A 13 26.89 -26.41 2.84
C ILE A 13 26.01 -25.48 2.01
N SER A 14 25.15 -26.05 1.16
CA SER A 14 24.04 -25.32 0.57
C SER A 14 22.96 -25.15 1.63
N ILE A 15 22.83 -23.94 2.18
CA ILE A 15 21.70 -23.60 3.04
C ILE A 15 20.50 -23.36 2.12
N LEU A 16 19.71 -24.41 1.90
CA LEU A 16 18.41 -24.30 1.24
C LEU A 16 17.43 -23.67 2.23
N ILE A 17 17.29 -22.34 2.21
CA ILE A 17 16.21 -21.65 2.93
C ILE A 17 14.90 -21.90 2.17
N LEU A 18 14.19 -22.95 2.57
CA LEU A 18 12.80 -23.17 2.19
C LEU A 18 11.93 -22.07 2.84
N VAL A 19 11.73 -20.97 2.11
CA VAL A 19 10.72 -19.97 2.45
C VAL A 19 9.38 -20.52 2.01
N PHE A 20 8.64 -21.15 2.93
CA PHE A 20 7.21 -21.36 2.73
C PHE A 20 6.54 -19.99 2.56
N PRO A 21 5.60 -19.82 1.62
CA PRO A 21 4.79 -18.61 1.58
C PRO A 21 3.90 -18.66 2.81
N LEU A 22 4.33 -17.99 3.88
CA LEU A 22 3.39 -17.54 4.90
C LEU A 22 2.34 -16.73 4.13
N ILE A 23 1.08 -17.18 4.19
CA ILE A 23 -0.06 -16.41 3.70
C ILE A 23 0.09 -15.02 4.32
N GLY A 24 0.49 -14.05 3.49
CA GLY A 24 0.92 -12.74 3.95
C GLY A 24 -0.29 -11.99 4.48
N TYR A 25 -0.37 -11.85 5.79
CA TYR A 25 -1.14 -10.77 6.40
C TYR A 25 -0.44 -9.44 6.08
N GLY A 26 -1.20 -8.36 6.02
CA GLY A 26 -0.65 -7.02 5.81
C GLY A 26 0.57 -6.70 6.70
N LEU A 27 1.41 -5.82 6.19
CA LEU A 27 2.71 -5.52 6.76
C LEU A 27 2.54 -4.99 8.18
N THR A 28 3.18 -5.66 9.15
CA THR A 28 3.08 -5.31 10.57
C THR A 28 4.46 -4.92 11.09
N PHE A 29 4.57 -3.73 11.66
CA PHE A 29 5.82 -3.21 12.22
C PHE A 29 5.63 -2.78 13.67
N ASP A 30 6.71 -2.76 14.44
CA ASP A 30 6.75 -1.96 15.66
C ASP A 30 6.70 -0.48 15.32
N LEU A 31 5.96 0.29 16.12
CA LEU A 31 6.02 1.75 16.01
C LEU A 31 7.47 2.20 16.26
N PRO A 32 7.94 3.18 15.48
CA PRO A 32 9.29 3.69 15.64
C PRO A 32 9.42 4.42 16.98
N LYS A 33 10.66 4.64 17.42
CA LYS A 33 10.94 5.41 18.64
C LYS A 33 10.29 6.79 18.56
N HIS A 34 9.91 7.34 19.70
CA HIS A 34 9.26 8.65 19.78
C HIS A 34 10.03 9.72 18.97
N GLY A 35 9.31 10.43 18.09
CA GLY A 35 9.87 11.45 17.21
C GLY A 35 10.39 10.92 15.86
N TYR A 36 10.47 9.60 15.67
CA TYR A 36 10.76 8.98 14.37
C TYR A 36 9.47 8.53 13.70
N THR A 37 9.50 8.43 12.38
CA THR A 37 8.32 8.05 11.57
C THR A 37 8.63 6.99 10.53
N LEU A 38 9.90 6.61 10.36
CA LEU A 38 10.30 5.59 9.40
C LEU A 38 10.11 4.17 9.98
N VAL A 39 9.46 3.29 9.23
CA VAL A 39 9.28 1.86 9.55
C VAL A 39 9.60 0.99 8.36
N GLY A 40 9.95 -0.27 8.62
CA GLY A 40 10.24 -1.26 7.59
C GLY A 40 11.55 -0.98 6.83
N GLU A 41 11.79 -1.82 5.83
CA GLU A 41 13.00 -1.81 5.00
C GLU A 41 12.62 -2.20 3.58
N ALA A 42 13.27 -1.60 2.58
CA ALA A 42 13.11 -2.02 1.20
C ALA A 42 13.71 -3.42 1.03
N LYS A 43 13.01 -4.27 0.28
CA LYS A 43 13.46 -5.62 -0.03
C LYS A 43 13.72 -5.75 -1.53
N THR A 44 14.26 -6.88 -1.93
CA THR A 44 14.32 -7.27 -3.33
C THR A 44 13.64 -8.62 -3.53
N ALA A 45 13.08 -8.82 -4.72
CA ALA A 45 12.50 -10.08 -5.12
C ALA A 45 12.91 -10.38 -6.56
N GLN A 46 13.18 -11.64 -6.86
CA GLN A 46 13.48 -12.07 -8.22
C GLN A 46 12.21 -12.64 -8.86
N ILE A 47 11.92 -12.26 -10.10
CA ILE A 47 10.83 -12.84 -10.90
C ILE A 47 11.12 -14.32 -11.15
N ARG A 48 10.17 -15.18 -10.79
CA ARG A 48 10.22 -16.63 -10.93
C ARG A 48 9.19 -17.11 -11.94
N SER A 49 9.30 -18.39 -12.31
CA SER A 49 8.23 -19.07 -13.05
C SER A 49 6.94 -19.04 -12.24
N GLY A 50 5.84 -18.56 -12.85
CA GLY A 50 4.55 -18.35 -12.19
C GLY A 50 4.30 -16.95 -11.62
N ASP A 51 5.26 -16.02 -11.80
CA ASP A 51 5.02 -14.58 -11.62
C ASP A 51 4.64 -13.98 -12.97
N GLU A 52 3.35 -14.02 -13.33
CA GLU A 52 2.90 -13.60 -14.67
C GLU A 52 2.98 -12.07 -14.83
N ASN A 53 2.69 -11.34 -13.75
CA ASN A 53 2.67 -9.89 -13.76
C ASN A 53 2.98 -9.29 -12.38
N PHE A 54 3.12 -7.96 -12.31
CA PHE A 54 3.42 -7.24 -11.07
C PHE A 54 2.33 -7.39 -10.01
N SER A 55 1.08 -7.66 -10.37
CA SER A 55 0.01 -7.88 -9.38
C SER A 55 0.26 -9.15 -8.57
N ASP A 56 0.79 -10.21 -9.19
CA ASP A 56 1.09 -11.48 -8.51
C ASP A 56 2.22 -11.30 -7.49
N ILE A 57 3.24 -10.51 -7.85
CA ILE A 57 4.31 -10.11 -6.94
C ILE A 57 3.75 -9.22 -5.83
N ALA A 58 2.93 -8.23 -6.20
CA ALA A 58 2.37 -7.29 -5.24
C ALA A 58 1.58 -7.99 -4.14
N GLU A 59 0.74 -8.95 -4.50
CA GLU A 59 -0.02 -9.76 -3.55
C GLU A 59 0.90 -10.59 -2.65
N LYS A 60 1.93 -11.25 -3.20
CA LYS A 60 2.90 -12.07 -2.43
C LYS A 60 3.64 -11.27 -1.35
N PHE A 61 3.87 -9.98 -1.58
CA PHE A 61 4.60 -9.10 -0.67
C PHE A 61 3.70 -8.15 0.12
N SER A 62 2.37 -8.26 -0.01
CA SER A 62 1.39 -7.34 0.60
C SER A 62 1.69 -5.88 0.25
N VAL A 63 1.97 -5.61 -1.03
CA VAL A 63 2.18 -4.28 -1.59
C VAL A 63 1.20 -4.00 -2.74
N GLY A 64 1.16 -2.76 -3.24
CA GLY A 64 0.23 -2.35 -4.30
C GLY A 64 0.84 -2.47 -5.70
N TYR A 65 0.00 -2.66 -6.73
CA TYR A 65 0.48 -2.68 -8.12
C TYR A 65 1.27 -1.42 -8.51
N TYR A 66 0.70 -0.22 -8.35
CA TYR A 66 1.38 1.02 -8.73
C TYR A 66 2.63 1.29 -7.91
N GLU A 67 2.65 0.82 -6.67
CA GLU A 67 3.79 1.00 -5.79
C GLU A 67 5.02 0.18 -6.25
N ILE A 68 4.81 -1.07 -6.71
CA ILE A 68 5.88 -1.84 -7.37
C ILE A 68 6.24 -1.19 -8.70
N PHE A 69 5.25 -0.80 -9.51
CA PHE A 69 5.48 -0.19 -10.82
C PHE A 69 6.37 1.05 -10.73
N GLU A 70 6.04 1.96 -9.81
CA GLU A 70 6.78 3.20 -9.56
C GLU A 70 8.20 2.93 -9.01
N ALA A 71 8.37 1.93 -8.14
CA ALA A 71 9.68 1.57 -7.60
C ALA A 71 10.62 0.90 -8.63
N ASN A 72 10.10 0.45 -9.78
CA ASN A 72 10.81 -0.38 -10.76
C ASN A 72 10.70 0.19 -12.19
N PRO A 73 11.18 1.42 -12.44
CA PRO A 73 11.05 2.05 -13.75
C PRO A 73 11.76 1.26 -14.85
N GLY A 74 11.10 1.15 -16.00
CA GLY A 74 11.64 0.48 -17.20
C GLY A 74 11.43 -1.04 -17.24
N ILE A 75 10.83 -1.64 -16.22
CA ILE A 75 10.48 -3.06 -16.22
C ILE A 75 9.02 -3.22 -16.69
N ASN A 76 8.78 -4.15 -17.62
CA ASN A 76 7.43 -4.44 -18.11
C ASN A 76 6.58 -5.06 -16.98
N PRO A 77 5.50 -4.40 -16.52
CA PRO A 77 4.71 -4.90 -15.40
C PRO A 77 3.77 -6.07 -15.76
N ASP A 78 3.43 -6.24 -17.04
CA ASP A 78 2.44 -7.24 -17.48
C ASP A 78 3.08 -8.55 -17.95
N ASN A 79 4.39 -8.53 -18.20
CA ASN A 79 5.19 -9.71 -18.55
C ASN A 79 6.68 -9.46 -18.21
N PRO A 80 7.04 -9.43 -16.92
CA PRO A 80 8.41 -9.19 -16.53
C PRO A 80 9.30 -10.41 -16.84
N ALA A 81 10.51 -10.17 -17.35
CA ALA A 81 11.42 -11.27 -17.67
C ALA A 81 11.81 -12.06 -16.41
N ILE A 82 11.78 -13.40 -16.51
CA ILE A 82 12.25 -14.29 -15.44
C ILE A 82 13.70 -13.97 -15.09
N GLY A 83 13.99 -13.95 -13.79
CA GLY A 83 15.32 -13.63 -13.27
C GLY A 83 15.56 -12.14 -13.03
N THR A 84 14.69 -11.25 -13.52
CA THR A 84 14.69 -9.82 -13.20
C THR A 84 14.57 -9.62 -11.69
N VAL A 85 15.38 -8.73 -11.12
CA VAL A 85 15.31 -8.35 -9.71
C VAL A 85 14.48 -7.08 -9.57
N LEU A 86 13.39 -7.18 -8.84
CA LEU A 86 12.54 -6.06 -8.46
C LEU A 86 12.92 -5.53 -7.08
N VAL A 87 12.79 -4.22 -6.90
CA VAL A 87 12.69 -3.58 -5.60
C VAL A 87 11.27 -3.72 -5.08
N ILE A 88 11.14 -4.15 -3.82
CA ILE A 88 9.89 -4.27 -3.10
C ILE A 88 9.87 -3.18 -2.02
N PRO A 89 9.08 -2.10 -2.19
CA PRO A 89 9.17 -0.89 -1.37
C PRO A 89 8.46 -1.02 -0.01
N THR A 90 8.91 -1.95 0.82
CA THR A 90 8.33 -2.22 2.16
C THR A 90 8.88 -1.32 3.28
N GLN A 91 9.30 -0.09 2.94
CA GLN A 91 9.74 0.93 3.88
C GLN A 91 8.88 2.18 3.73
N TYR A 92 8.37 2.70 4.84
CA TYR A 92 7.38 3.78 4.84
C TYR A 92 7.70 4.85 5.87
N ILE A 93 7.41 6.09 5.53
CA ILE A 93 7.21 7.19 6.45
C ILE A 93 5.74 7.16 6.88
N LEU A 94 5.49 7.00 8.17
CA LEU A 94 4.13 7.01 8.72
C LEU A 94 3.46 8.39 8.53
N PRO A 95 2.16 8.44 8.16
CA PRO A 95 1.42 9.69 8.04
C PRO A 95 1.36 10.47 9.37
N LEU A 96 1.38 11.80 9.28
CA LEU A 96 1.32 12.69 10.46
C LEU A 96 -0.02 12.61 11.20
N GLU A 97 -1.08 12.21 10.51
CA GLU A 97 -2.43 12.02 11.04
C GLU A 97 -2.55 10.77 11.92
N LEU A 98 -1.55 9.87 11.88
CA LEU A 98 -1.57 8.62 12.61
C LEU A 98 -1.55 8.88 14.12
N LYS A 99 -2.56 8.33 14.80
CA LYS A 99 -2.71 8.35 16.26
C LYS A 99 -3.16 6.97 16.72
N SER A 100 -3.05 6.71 18.02
CA SER A 100 -3.58 5.47 18.60
C SER A 100 -5.07 5.32 18.29
N ASN A 101 -5.47 4.10 17.95
CA ASN A 101 -6.83 3.74 17.54
C ASN A 101 -7.36 4.56 16.35
N THR A 102 -6.49 4.95 15.43
CA THR A 102 -6.85 5.66 14.20
C THR A 102 -6.40 4.86 12.99
N MET A 103 -7.29 4.82 12.00
CA MET A 103 -7.00 4.38 10.66
C MET A 103 -6.72 5.60 9.78
N VAL A 104 -5.59 5.63 9.09
CA VAL A 104 -5.28 6.65 8.10
C VAL A 104 -5.23 6.00 6.73
N ILE A 105 -5.99 6.53 5.78
CA ILE A 105 -6.00 6.07 4.40
C ILE A 105 -5.40 7.17 3.54
N ASN A 106 -4.25 6.90 2.92
CA ASN A 106 -3.61 7.85 2.01
C ASN A 106 -3.82 7.40 0.57
N LEU A 107 -4.62 8.16 -0.17
CA LEU A 107 -5.03 7.84 -1.53
C LEU A 107 -3.86 7.92 -2.52
N ALA A 108 -2.94 8.88 -2.34
CA ALA A 108 -1.82 9.11 -3.25
C ALA A 108 -0.84 7.92 -3.32
N GLU A 109 -0.66 7.21 -2.21
CA GLU A 109 0.21 6.03 -2.13
C GLU A 109 -0.58 4.72 -2.05
N MET A 110 -1.91 4.81 -2.12
CA MET A 110 -2.83 3.67 -2.03
C MET A 110 -2.52 2.78 -0.83
N ARG A 111 -2.46 3.40 0.36
CA ARG A 111 -2.23 2.71 1.63
C ARG A 111 -3.27 3.00 2.70
N LEU A 112 -3.54 1.97 3.49
CA LEU A 112 -4.25 2.05 4.75
C LEU A 112 -3.28 1.72 5.89
N TYR A 113 -3.16 2.64 6.83
CA TYR A 113 -2.40 2.52 8.07
C TYR A 113 -3.37 2.36 9.22
N TYR A 114 -3.18 1.36 10.08
CA TYR A 114 -4.00 1.20 11.28
C TYR A 114 -3.12 0.93 12.50
N GLN A 115 -3.20 1.81 13.50
CA GLN A 115 -2.60 1.61 14.81
C GLN A 115 -3.70 1.16 15.79
N PRO A 116 -3.77 -0.13 16.17
CA PRO A 116 -4.72 -0.60 17.16
C PRO A 116 -4.54 0.08 18.52
N LYS A 117 -5.62 0.16 19.29
CA LYS A 117 -5.57 0.69 20.66
C LYS A 117 -4.65 -0.18 21.52
N ASN A 118 -3.87 0.45 22.40
CA ASN A 118 -2.99 -0.23 23.37
C ASN A 118 -1.93 -1.16 22.77
N THR A 119 -1.55 -0.98 21.50
CA THR A 119 -0.42 -1.71 20.90
C THR A 119 0.69 -0.76 20.49
N ASN A 120 1.91 -1.27 20.50
CA ASN A 120 3.06 -0.61 19.88
C ASN A 120 3.25 -1.07 18.42
N LYS A 121 2.16 -1.46 17.74
CA LYS A 121 2.21 -2.01 16.38
C LYS A 121 1.49 -1.08 15.40
N ILE A 122 1.97 -1.07 14.18
CA ILE A 122 1.33 -0.43 13.02
C ILE A 122 1.12 -1.48 11.94
N HIS A 123 -0.10 -1.54 11.42
CA HIS A 123 -0.46 -2.39 10.29
C HIS A 123 -0.62 -1.53 9.04
N ILE A 124 -0.03 -1.96 7.93
CA ILE A 124 0.00 -1.24 6.67
C ILE A 124 -0.51 -2.17 5.57
N TYR A 125 -1.54 -1.72 4.87
CA TYR A 125 -2.23 -2.51 3.84
C TYR A 125 -2.25 -1.76 2.51
N PRO A 126 -1.97 -2.45 1.40
CA PRO A 126 -2.23 -1.93 0.07
C PRO A 126 -3.75 -1.83 -0.14
N ILE A 127 -4.19 -0.78 -0.83
CA ILE A 127 -5.62 -0.59 -1.14
C ILE A 127 -5.86 -0.31 -2.61
N GLY A 128 -7.01 -0.74 -3.14
CA GLY A 128 -7.58 -0.21 -4.37
C GLY A 128 -8.56 0.92 -4.05
N ILE A 129 -8.58 1.96 -4.88
CA ILE A 129 -9.40 3.16 -4.66
C ILE A 129 -10.29 3.47 -5.87
N GLY A 130 -11.16 4.48 -5.71
CA GLY A 130 -12.03 4.98 -6.77
C GLY A 130 -11.29 5.41 -8.04
N LYS A 131 -11.85 5.06 -9.19
CA LYS A 131 -11.44 5.66 -10.48
C LYS A 131 -11.82 7.13 -10.56
N GLU A 132 -11.29 7.83 -11.55
CA GLU A 132 -11.71 9.18 -11.92
C GLU A 132 -13.24 9.24 -12.09
N ASP A 133 -13.87 10.36 -11.70
CA ASP A 133 -15.32 10.57 -11.58
C ASP A 133 -16.04 9.72 -10.51
N TRP A 134 -15.35 8.78 -9.87
CA TRP A 134 -15.88 7.89 -8.82
C TRP A 134 -14.96 7.88 -7.62
N GLU A 135 -14.47 9.07 -7.25
CA GLU A 135 -13.41 9.24 -6.28
C GLU A 135 -13.80 8.75 -4.89
N THR A 136 -12.78 8.25 -4.18
CA THR A 136 -12.86 8.03 -2.75
C THR A 136 -12.70 9.39 -2.06
N PRO A 137 -13.67 9.83 -1.23
CA PRO A 137 -13.63 11.17 -0.65
C PRO A 137 -12.58 11.25 0.45
N THR A 138 -11.97 12.43 0.58
CA THR A 138 -11.12 12.77 1.72
C THR A 138 -11.95 13.25 2.90
N GLY A 139 -11.36 13.22 4.10
CA GLY A 139 -11.99 13.72 5.33
C GLY A 139 -12.02 12.71 6.47
N GLU A 140 -12.68 13.10 7.56
CA GLU A 140 -12.81 12.28 8.76
C GLU A 140 -14.12 11.48 8.76
N MET A 141 -14.02 10.21 9.16
CA MET A 141 -15.12 9.26 9.23
C MET A 141 -14.92 8.32 10.43
N THR A 142 -15.89 7.44 10.64
CA THR A 142 -15.79 6.34 11.60
C THR A 142 -16.29 5.03 11.01
N ILE A 143 -15.84 3.91 11.56
CA ILE A 143 -16.43 2.60 11.29
C ILE A 143 -17.79 2.54 11.99
N VAL A 144 -18.89 2.35 11.24
CA VAL A 144 -20.25 2.29 11.81
C VAL A 144 -20.86 0.89 11.77
N ASN A 145 -20.33 -0.01 10.95
CA ASN A 145 -20.81 -1.39 10.88
C ASN A 145 -19.68 -2.32 10.38
N LYS A 146 -19.76 -3.59 10.79
CA LYS A 146 -18.85 -4.68 10.40
C LYS A 146 -19.69 -5.82 9.83
N ILE A 147 -19.57 -6.09 8.54
CA ILE A 147 -20.37 -7.09 7.83
C ILE A 147 -19.46 -8.26 7.43
N LYS A 148 -19.76 -9.46 7.95
CA LYS A 148 -19.16 -10.72 7.49
C LYS A 148 -20.03 -11.32 6.40
N ASN A 149 -19.42 -11.83 5.34
CA ASN A 149 -20.10 -12.38 4.16
C ASN A 149 -21.19 -11.41 3.63
N PRO A 150 -20.80 -10.21 3.16
CA PRO A 150 -21.76 -9.21 2.68
C PRO A 150 -22.46 -9.66 1.39
N THR A 151 -23.75 -9.38 1.26
CA THR A 151 -24.41 -9.35 -0.05
C THR A 151 -24.06 -8.05 -0.76
N TRP A 152 -23.60 -8.13 -2.01
CA TRP A 152 -23.40 -6.95 -2.83
C TRP A 152 -24.69 -6.56 -3.54
N VAL A 153 -25.29 -5.45 -3.13
CA VAL A 153 -26.39 -4.82 -3.88
C VAL A 153 -25.77 -3.92 -4.94
N VAL A 154 -26.07 -4.20 -6.21
CA VAL A 154 -25.43 -3.49 -7.33
C VAL A 154 -25.92 -2.05 -7.35
N PRO A 155 -25.02 -1.05 -7.22
CA PRO A 155 -25.39 0.36 -7.32
C PRO A 155 -26.08 0.64 -8.66
N GLU A 156 -27.10 1.49 -8.64
CA GLU A 156 -27.90 1.81 -9.84
C GLU A 156 -27.04 2.33 -10.99
N SER A 157 -26.02 3.12 -10.70
CA SER A 157 -25.08 3.64 -11.70
C SER A 157 -24.28 2.52 -12.38
N ILE A 158 -23.80 1.52 -11.63
CA ILE A 158 -23.12 0.34 -12.19
C ILE A 158 -24.09 -0.52 -12.99
N TYR A 159 -25.30 -0.73 -12.47
CA TYR A 159 -26.34 -1.52 -13.14
C TYR A 159 -26.72 -0.92 -14.50
N LYS A 160 -26.91 0.41 -14.57
CA LYS A 160 -27.18 1.12 -15.83
C LYS A 160 -26.01 1.07 -16.80
N PHE A 161 -24.78 1.30 -16.31
CA PHE A 161 -23.58 1.23 -17.14
C PHE A 161 -23.41 -0.16 -17.78
N ARG A 162 -23.46 -1.23 -16.98
CA ARG A 162 -23.29 -2.60 -17.49
C ARG A 162 -24.38 -2.97 -18.51
N GLN A 163 -25.65 -2.59 -18.25
CA GLN A 163 -26.72 -2.76 -19.24
C GLN A 163 -26.46 -1.99 -20.56
N SER A 164 -25.93 -0.76 -20.49
CA SER A 164 -25.69 0.05 -21.69
C SER A 164 -24.64 -0.55 -22.64
N ILE A 165 -23.77 -1.42 -22.12
CA ILE A 165 -22.75 -2.14 -22.91
C ILE A 165 -23.13 -3.62 -23.17
N GLY A 166 -24.39 -4.00 -22.90
CA GLY A 166 -24.89 -5.37 -23.12
C GLY A 166 -24.48 -6.40 -22.07
N ASP A 167 -23.83 -5.97 -20.99
CA ASP A 167 -23.38 -6.83 -19.89
C ASP A 167 -24.45 -6.90 -18.78
N LYS A 168 -25.22 -7.99 -18.76
CA LYS A 168 -26.30 -8.17 -17.78
C LYS A 168 -25.73 -8.60 -16.42
N VAL A 169 -25.88 -7.75 -15.42
CA VAL A 169 -25.54 -8.04 -14.02
C VAL A 169 -26.82 -8.24 -13.19
N PRO A 170 -26.87 -9.20 -12.24
CA PRO A 170 -28.00 -9.29 -11.29
C PRO A 170 -28.11 -8.03 -10.43
N ARG A 171 -29.28 -7.78 -9.83
CA ARG A 171 -29.49 -6.65 -8.91
C ARG A 171 -28.75 -6.83 -7.57
N SER A 172 -28.44 -8.06 -7.22
CA SER A 172 -27.68 -8.42 -6.03
C SER A 172 -26.86 -9.67 -6.27
N ILE A 173 -25.66 -9.73 -5.69
CA ILE A 173 -24.80 -10.92 -5.67
C ILE A 173 -24.70 -11.38 -4.21
N PRO A 174 -25.13 -12.62 -3.89
CA PRO A 174 -25.03 -13.15 -2.53
C PRO A 174 -23.56 -13.39 -2.14
N PRO A 175 -23.27 -13.71 -0.87
CA PRO A 175 -21.92 -14.07 -0.45
C PRO A 175 -21.40 -15.30 -1.21
N GLY A 176 -20.13 -15.27 -1.61
CA GLY A 176 -19.49 -16.35 -2.36
C GLY A 176 -18.28 -15.86 -3.17
N PRO A 177 -17.60 -16.77 -3.90
CA PRO A 177 -16.40 -16.44 -4.68
C PRO A 177 -16.61 -15.33 -5.72
N ASP A 178 -17.81 -15.21 -6.27
CA ASP A 178 -18.14 -14.21 -7.30
C ASP A 178 -18.52 -12.84 -6.72
N ASN A 179 -18.55 -12.71 -5.39
CA ASN A 179 -18.94 -11.47 -4.74
C ASN A 179 -17.78 -10.46 -4.74
N PRO A 180 -17.93 -9.28 -5.37
CA PRO A 180 -16.85 -8.30 -5.48
C PRO A 180 -16.54 -7.57 -4.17
N LEU A 181 -17.36 -7.76 -3.12
CA LEU A 181 -17.07 -7.24 -1.79
C LEU A 181 -16.17 -8.18 -0.97
N GLY A 182 -15.91 -9.40 -1.45
CA GLY A 182 -15.16 -10.39 -0.70
C GLY A 182 -15.92 -10.92 0.53
N HIS A 183 -15.18 -11.45 1.51
CA HIS A 183 -15.79 -12.07 2.71
C HIS A 183 -16.02 -11.09 3.87
N TYR A 184 -15.46 -9.89 3.82
CA TYR A 184 -15.52 -8.93 4.92
C TYR A 184 -15.68 -7.51 4.39
N ALA A 185 -16.52 -6.72 5.06
CA ALA A 185 -16.69 -5.31 4.79
C ALA A 185 -16.86 -4.51 6.08
N LEU A 186 -16.32 -3.29 6.06
CA LEU A 186 -16.44 -2.28 7.10
C LEU A 186 -17.16 -1.08 6.49
N ARG A 187 -18.25 -0.65 7.11
CA ARG A 187 -19.02 0.50 6.65
C ARG A 187 -18.50 1.78 7.28
N LEU A 188 -18.27 2.79 6.46
CA LEU A 188 -17.91 4.13 6.90
C LEU A 188 -19.17 4.94 7.26
N SER A 189 -19.03 5.91 8.16
CA SER A 189 -20.11 6.82 8.57
C SER A 189 -20.73 7.58 7.39
N GLN A 190 -19.96 7.83 6.34
CA GLN A 190 -20.50 8.16 5.03
C GLN A 190 -21.06 6.88 4.37
N GLN A 191 -22.34 6.62 4.62
CA GLN A 191 -23.02 5.32 4.42
C GLN A 191 -22.82 4.64 3.05
N LYS A 192 -22.46 5.39 2.00
CA LYS A 192 -22.22 4.87 0.64
C LYS A 192 -20.86 4.18 0.45
N TYR A 193 -19.89 4.35 1.36
CA TYR A 193 -18.54 3.80 1.22
C TYR A 193 -18.25 2.63 2.15
N LEU A 194 -17.50 1.66 1.61
CA LEU A 194 -17.03 0.48 2.31
C LEU A 194 -15.51 0.37 2.23
N ILE A 195 -14.90 -0.16 3.27
CA ILE A 195 -13.58 -0.81 3.22
C ILE A 195 -13.85 -2.30 3.18
N HIS A 196 -13.46 -3.00 2.12
CA HIS A 196 -13.89 -4.38 1.92
C HIS A 196 -12.82 -5.22 1.21
N GLY A 197 -13.06 -6.52 1.16
CA GLY A 197 -12.23 -7.47 0.43
C GLY A 197 -12.40 -7.36 -1.08
N THR A 198 -11.93 -8.34 -1.83
CA THR A 198 -12.14 -8.38 -3.28
C THR A 198 -11.93 -9.80 -3.79
N ASN A 199 -12.76 -10.21 -4.75
CA ASN A 199 -12.49 -11.41 -5.53
C ASN A 199 -11.58 -11.14 -6.75
N LEU A 200 -11.14 -9.89 -6.92
CA LEU A 200 -10.22 -9.45 -7.96
C LEU A 200 -8.98 -8.79 -7.32
N PRO A 201 -7.98 -9.58 -6.88
CA PRO A 201 -6.80 -9.07 -6.17
C PRO A 201 -5.96 -8.13 -7.05
N SER A 202 -5.94 -8.32 -8.37
CA SER A 202 -5.26 -7.43 -9.33
C SER A 202 -5.81 -6.00 -9.37
N GLY A 203 -6.93 -5.71 -8.68
CA GLY A 203 -7.45 -4.37 -8.49
C GLY A 203 -6.85 -3.59 -7.32
N VAL A 204 -6.05 -4.23 -6.46
CA VAL A 204 -5.40 -3.62 -5.29
C VAL A 204 -4.14 -2.84 -5.71
N GLY A 205 -3.92 -1.67 -5.12
CA GLY A 205 -2.89 -0.73 -5.57
C GLY A 205 -3.20 -0.13 -6.94
N ARG A 206 -4.49 -0.01 -7.28
CA ARG A 206 -4.99 0.64 -8.51
C ARG A 206 -6.25 1.48 -8.25
N ARG A 207 -6.53 2.39 -9.18
CA ARG A 207 -7.81 3.13 -9.25
C ARG A 207 -8.84 2.31 -10.03
N SER A 208 -9.43 1.31 -9.39
CA SER A 208 -10.25 0.27 -10.06
C SER A 208 -11.68 0.16 -9.53
N THR A 209 -12.07 1.00 -8.57
CA THR A 209 -13.34 0.87 -7.86
C THR A 209 -14.32 1.99 -8.20
N ALA A 210 -15.57 1.81 -7.76
CA ALA A 210 -16.63 2.81 -7.78
C ALA A 210 -16.62 3.69 -6.50
N GLY A 211 -15.43 3.98 -5.95
CA GLY A 211 -15.22 4.85 -4.79
C GLY A 211 -15.02 4.13 -3.46
N CYS A 212 -15.39 2.85 -3.35
CA CYS A 212 -15.07 2.01 -2.18
C CYS A 212 -13.58 1.66 -2.13
N ILE A 213 -13.12 1.20 -0.96
CA ILE A 213 -11.72 0.89 -0.67
C ILE A 213 -11.58 -0.63 -0.64
N ARG A 214 -10.79 -1.18 -1.56
CA ARG A 214 -10.55 -2.63 -1.70
C ARG A 214 -9.24 -3.03 -1.02
N LEU A 215 -9.25 -4.13 -0.29
CA LEU A 215 -8.06 -4.79 0.27
C LEU A 215 -7.98 -6.23 -0.27
N TYR A 216 -6.80 -6.83 -0.20
CA TYR A 216 -6.67 -8.28 -0.38
C TYR A 216 -7.50 -9.05 0.67
N GLU A 217 -7.97 -10.26 0.33
CA GLU A 217 -8.81 -11.07 1.23
C GLU A 217 -8.15 -11.37 2.59
N PRO A 218 -6.87 -11.77 2.67
CA PRO A 218 -6.20 -11.97 3.96
C PRO A 218 -6.13 -10.68 4.79
N ASP A 219 -5.92 -9.54 4.12
CA ASP A 219 -5.76 -8.22 4.73
C ASP A 219 -7.07 -7.71 5.33
N ILE A 220 -8.17 -7.75 4.57
CA ILE A 220 -9.47 -7.33 5.11
C ILE A 220 -9.90 -8.24 6.26
N LYS A 221 -9.60 -9.54 6.19
CA LYS A 221 -9.92 -10.48 7.28
C LYS A 221 -9.16 -10.10 8.55
N GLN A 222 -7.86 -9.80 8.44
CA GLN A 222 -7.07 -9.36 9.58
C GLN A 222 -7.62 -8.05 10.15
N LEU A 223 -7.80 -7.05 9.29
CA LEU A 223 -8.30 -5.74 9.67
C LEU A 223 -9.66 -5.84 10.36
N TYR A 224 -10.60 -6.58 9.76
CA TYR A 224 -11.95 -6.81 10.29
C TYR A 224 -11.92 -7.35 11.73
N ASN A 225 -10.98 -8.23 12.06
CA ASN A 225 -10.89 -8.79 13.41
C ASN A 225 -10.25 -7.84 14.42
N MET A 226 -9.54 -6.79 13.97
CA MET A 226 -8.83 -5.85 14.85
C MET A 226 -9.50 -4.49 15.03
N VAL A 227 -10.33 -4.05 14.08
CA VAL A 227 -11.04 -2.75 14.18
C VAL A 227 -12.33 -2.86 14.96
N ASP A 228 -12.63 -1.84 15.77
CA ASP A 228 -13.88 -1.71 16.50
C ASP A 228 -14.86 -0.78 15.78
N ILE A 229 -16.15 -0.95 16.06
CA ILE A 229 -17.13 0.07 15.68
C ILE A 229 -16.80 1.35 16.46
N GLY A 230 -16.81 2.48 15.77
CA GLY A 230 -16.39 3.78 16.29
C GLY A 230 -14.92 4.11 16.06
N THR A 231 -14.09 3.18 15.54
CA THR A 231 -12.70 3.50 15.16
C THR A 231 -12.68 4.66 14.17
N ARG A 232 -11.84 5.67 14.47
CA ARG A 232 -11.68 6.87 13.65
C ARG A 232 -10.93 6.53 12.36
N VAL A 233 -11.43 7.03 11.24
CA VAL A 233 -10.85 6.89 9.91
C VAL A 233 -10.55 8.29 9.37
N VAL A 234 -9.32 8.52 8.91
CA VAL A 234 -8.91 9.78 8.29
C VAL A 234 -8.43 9.48 6.87
N ILE A 235 -9.14 9.98 5.88
CA ILE A 235 -8.78 9.79 4.47
C ILE A 235 -8.09 11.07 3.97
N ILE A 236 -6.85 10.93 3.51
CA ILE A 236 -5.98 12.00 3.04
C ILE A 236 -5.50 11.71 1.61
N ASN A 237 -5.01 12.75 0.92
CA ASN A 237 -4.35 12.62 -0.37
C ASN A 237 -3.00 13.35 -0.33
N LYS A 238 -1.95 12.63 0.11
CA LYS A 238 -0.61 13.19 0.34
C LYS A 238 0.46 12.39 -0.42
N PRO A 239 0.86 12.82 -1.63
CA PRO A 239 1.89 12.12 -2.42
C PRO A 239 3.29 12.26 -1.84
N TYR A 240 3.53 13.28 -1.01
CA TYR A 240 4.83 13.54 -0.40
C TYR A 240 4.73 13.47 1.12
N LYS A 241 5.66 12.72 1.73
CA LYS A 241 5.81 12.64 3.19
C LYS A 241 7.28 12.86 3.54
N ALA A 242 7.53 13.59 4.62
CA ALA A 242 8.88 13.76 5.17
C ALA A 242 8.90 13.36 6.63
N GLY A 243 9.98 12.72 7.06
CA GLY A 243 10.04 12.05 8.36
C GLY A 243 11.45 11.85 8.87
N TRP A 244 11.57 11.56 10.16
CA TRP A 244 12.88 11.39 10.81
C TRP A 244 13.16 9.92 11.12
N SER A 245 14.43 9.55 11.01
CA SER A 245 14.99 8.35 11.63
C SER A 245 16.42 8.64 12.08
N GLY A 246 16.66 8.61 13.39
CA GLY A 246 17.93 9.06 13.95
C GLY A 246 18.14 10.56 13.68
N LYS A 247 19.29 10.89 13.08
CA LYS A 247 19.65 12.27 12.66
C LYS A 247 19.34 12.56 11.18
N LYS A 248 18.75 11.58 10.47
CA LYS A 248 18.48 11.68 9.04
C LYS A 248 17.03 12.07 8.80
N LEU A 249 16.83 13.07 7.97
CA LEU A 249 15.57 13.46 7.40
C LEU A 249 15.35 12.65 6.12
N TYR A 250 14.21 11.99 5.99
CA TYR A 250 13.81 11.24 4.81
C TYR A 250 12.66 11.94 4.09
N LEU A 251 12.65 11.82 2.76
CA LEU A 251 11.53 12.17 1.90
C LEU A 251 11.06 10.93 1.15
N GLU A 252 9.76 10.72 1.14
CA GLU A 252 9.04 9.71 0.38
C GLU A 252 8.13 10.43 -0.61
N ALA A 253 8.16 10.00 -1.86
CA ALA A 253 7.43 10.62 -2.96
C ALA A 253 6.76 9.54 -3.82
N HIS A 254 5.44 9.67 -3.95
CA HIS A 254 4.58 8.87 -4.81
C HIS A 254 4.04 9.74 -5.93
N MET A 255 3.64 9.12 -7.04
CA MET A 255 3.01 9.85 -8.14
C MET A 255 1.68 10.47 -7.63
N PRO A 256 1.49 11.80 -7.68
CA PRO A 256 0.20 12.39 -7.28
C PRO A 256 -0.93 11.87 -8.17
N LEU A 257 -2.15 11.81 -7.64
CA LEU A 257 -3.33 11.48 -8.44
C LEU A 257 -3.52 12.50 -9.58
N LEU A 258 -4.13 12.07 -10.70
CA LEU A 258 -4.22 12.86 -11.93
C LEU A 258 -4.77 14.27 -11.69
N GLU A 259 -5.85 14.37 -10.93
CA GLU A 259 -6.55 15.61 -10.61
C GLU A 259 -5.61 16.58 -9.87
N GLN A 260 -4.86 16.05 -8.90
CA GLN A 260 -3.85 16.80 -8.17
C GLN A 260 -2.65 17.19 -9.05
N ARG A 261 -2.24 16.33 -10.00
CA ARG A 261 -1.16 16.68 -10.95
C ARG A 261 -1.56 17.82 -11.88
N ILE A 262 -2.80 17.83 -12.35
CA ILE A 262 -3.34 18.91 -13.19
C ILE A 262 -3.32 20.23 -12.41
N GLU A 263 -3.78 20.22 -11.15
CA GLU A 263 -3.79 21.41 -10.30
C GLU A 263 -2.38 21.92 -9.98
N MET A 264 -1.45 21.01 -9.69
CA MET A 264 -0.09 21.37 -9.28
C MET A 264 0.83 21.74 -10.44
N GLY A 265 0.60 21.19 -11.63
CA GLY A 265 1.56 21.23 -12.74
C GLY A 265 2.94 20.74 -12.32
N GLU A 266 3.99 21.46 -12.72
CA GLU A 266 5.40 21.16 -12.40
C GLU A 266 5.85 21.68 -11.02
N SER A 267 4.91 22.12 -10.17
CA SER A 267 5.25 22.74 -8.89
C SER A 267 5.84 21.74 -7.89
N VAL A 268 7.05 22.04 -7.42
CA VAL A 268 7.69 21.34 -6.29
C VAL A 268 7.31 21.93 -4.92
N LYS A 269 6.41 22.92 -4.87
CA LYS A 269 6.00 23.59 -3.63
C LYS A 269 5.52 22.59 -2.56
N PRO A 270 4.71 21.56 -2.86
CA PRO A 270 4.25 20.63 -1.82
C PRO A 270 5.38 19.85 -1.15
N VAL A 271 6.48 19.59 -1.88
CA VAL A 271 7.69 18.96 -1.35
C VAL A 271 8.40 19.92 -0.40
N PHE A 272 8.52 21.18 -0.79
CA PHE A 272 9.07 22.22 0.07
C PHE A 272 8.24 22.40 1.36
N ASP A 273 6.92 22.42 1.24
CA ASP A 273 6.01 22.57 2.37
C ASP A 273 6.14 21.41 3.36
N VAL A 274 6.18 20.15 2.88
CA VAL A 274 6.30 18.98 3.76
C VAL A 274 7.66 18.93 4.46
N ILE A 275 8.75 19.25 3.75
CA ILE A 275 10.09 19.31 4.35
C ILE A 275 10.17 20.43 5.39
N THR A 276 9.66 21.62 5.07
CA THR A 276 9.68 22.78 5.97
C THR A 276 8.86 22.51 7.24
N ALA A 277 7.69 21.90 7.09
CA ALA A 277 6.87 21.50 8.23
C ALA A 277 7.60 20.50 9.14
N THR A 278 8.24 19.48 8.56
CA THR A 278 8.99 18.45 9.31
C THR A 278 10.28 18.98 9.95
N THR A 279 10.88 20.04 9.40
CA THR A 279 12.15 20.63 9.88
C THR A 279 11.99 21.89 10.71
N LYS A 280 10.78 22.42 10.92
CA LYS A 280 10.50 23.68 11.63
C LYS A 280 11.26 23.88 12.95
N ASN A 281 11.47 22.81 13.71
CA ASN A 281 12.13 22.84 15.03
C ASN A 281 13.54 22.18 15.02
N HIS A 282 14.12 21.94 13.86
CA HIS A 282 15.40 21.25 13.71
C HIS A 282 16.38 22.12 12.92
N LYS A 283 17.62 22.26 13.43
CA LYS A 283 18.72 22.88 12.68
C LYS A 283 19.36 21.81 11.79
N ILE A 284 19.02 21.83 10.51
CA ILE A 284 19.49 20.87 9.50
C ILE A 284 19.76 21.58 8.18
N ILE A 285 20.77 21.10 7.44
CA ILE A 285 20.99 21.47 6.05
C ILE A 285 20.28 20.41 5.20
N VAL A 286 19.31 20.84 4.41
CA VAL A 286 18.56 19.97 3.50
C VAL A 286 19.23 19.99 2.12
N ASP A 287 19.50 18.81 1.56
CA ASP A 287 19.88 18.67 0.16
C ASP A 287 18.63 18.87 -0.74
N TRP A 288 18.40 20.13 -1.12
CA TRP A 288 17.27 20.52 -1.96
C TRP A 288 17.36 19.99 -3.39
N VAL A 289 18.57 19.75 -3.91
CA VAL A 289 18.76 19.14 -5.23
C VAL A 289 18.28 17.70 -5.20
N LYS A 290 18.65 16.96 -4.15
CA LYS A 290 18.16 15.59 -3.93
C LYS A 290 16.68 15.55 -3.64
N ALA A 291 16.13 16.48 -2.86
CA ALA A 291 14.69 16.58 -2.63
C ALA A 291 13.90 16.76 -3.93
N ALA A 292 14.34 17.68 -4.81
CA ALA A 292 13.73 17.90 -6.11
C ALA A 292 13.85 16.68 -7.02
N LYS A 293 14.99 15.98 -6.99
CA LYS A 293 15.18 14.71 -7.70
C LYS A 293 14.19 13.66 -7.21
N ILE A 294 14.08 13.47 -5.90
CA ILE A 294 13.16 12.49 -5.30
C ILE A 294 11.72 12.76 -5.72
N ALA A 295 11.31 14.03 -5.70
CA ALA A 295 9.98 14.47 -6.08
C ALA A 295 9.64 14.28 -7.56
N ARG A 296 10.62 14.15 -8.45
CA ARG A 296 10.38 13.92 -9.89
C ARG A 296 10.40 12.46 -10.28
N GLU A 297 11.12 11.63 -9.51
CA GLU A 297 11.25 10.21 -9.82
C GLU A 297 10.11 9.36 -9.25
N HIS A 298 9.47 9.81 -8.16
CA HIS A 298 8.33 9.13 -7.52
C HIS A 298 8.55 7.63 -7.20
N LEU A 299 9.78 7.24 -6.85
CA LEU A 299 10.15 5.83 -6.67
C LEU A 299 9.59 5.16 -5.40
N THR A 300 8.62 5.77 -4.71
CA THR A 300 7.94 5.30 -3.47
C THR A 300 8.82 5.06 -2.24
N LEU A 301 10.14 4.97 -2.41
CA LEU A 301 11.11 4.68 -1.36
C LEU A 301 11.50 5.93 -0.57
N PRO A 302 11.44 5.89 0.77
CA PRO A 302 12.02 6.93 1.61
C PRO A 302 13.52 7.08 1.38
N ARG A 303 13.98 8.29 1.08
CA ARG A 303 15.40 8.60 0.83
C ARG A 303 15.88 9.77 1.68
N ALA A 304 17.05 9.59 2.30
CA ALA A 304 17.62 10.60 3.19
C ALA A 304 18.01 11.88 2.45
N LEU A 305 17.84 13.04 3.08
CA LEU A 305 18.10 14.39 2.55
C LEU A 305 19.33 15.08 3.18
N ASN A 306 20.03 14.41 4.09
CA ASN A 306 21.22 14.90 4.80
C ASN A 306 22.12 13.77 5.31
#